data_AF-A0AAV3UEV0-F1
#
_entry.id   AF-A0AAV3UEV0-F1
#
_cell.length_a   1.000
_cell.length_b   1.000
_cell.length_c   1.000
_cell.angle_alpha   90.00
_cell.angle_beta   90.00
_cell.angle_gamma   90.00
#
_symmetry.space_group_name_H-M   'P 1'
#
loop_
_entity.id
_entity.type
_entity.pdbx_description
1 polymer ?
#
loop_
_entity_poly.entity_id
_entity_poly.type
_entity_poly.pdbx_seq_one_letter_code
_entity_poly.pdbx_strand_id
1 'polypeptide(L)' 'MTRAATSRFHGNSKTFKRAQEKTLRMASFDAAEKRTLEKMICMRCNARNPQRAQQCRKCGYNKLRPKSKESRSA' A
#
# COMPACT_ATOMS: atom_id res chain seq x y z
N MET A 1 -59.68 -13.58 6.56
CA MET A 1 -58.74 -13.51 7.70
C MET A 1 -57.81 -14.72 7.62
N THR A 2 -56.52 -14.54 7.31
CA THR A 2 -55.37 -15.22 7.95
C THR A 2 -54.07 -14.80 7.25
N ARG A 3 -53.11 -14.37 8.06
CA ARG A 3 -51.89 -13.65 7.70
C ARG A 3 -50.83 -14.62 7.15
N ALA A 4 -50.20 -14.27 6.05
CA ALA A 4 -48.93 -14.88 5.63
C ALA A 4 -47.84 -14.46 6.63
N ALA A 5 -47.47 -15.35 7.55
CA ALA A 5 -46.35 -15.14 8.45
C ALA A 5 -45.06 -15.54 7.72
N THR A 6 -44.33 -14.52 7.28
CA THR A 6 -43.00 -14.61 6.68
C THR A 6 -42.05 -15.37 7.62
N SER A 7 -41.51 -16.48 7.15
CA SER A 7 -40.52 -17.29 7.86
C SER A 7 -39.27 -16.44 8.14
N ARG A 8 -39.02 -16.14 9.41
CA ARG A 8 -37.79 -15.47 9.86
C ARG A 8 -36.62 -16.45 9.72
N PHE A 9 -35.91 -16.39 8.60
CA PHE A 9 -34.60 -17.02 8.45
C PHE A 9 -33.61 -16.35 9.43
N HIS A 10 -33.43 -16.93 10.60
CA HIS A 10 -32.34 -16.58 11.50
C HIS A 10 -31.06 -17.27 11.01
N GLY A 11 -30.46 -16.72 9.96
CA GLY A 11 -29.13 -17.10 9.50
C GLY A 11 -28.09 -16.77 10.59
N ASN A 12 -27.37 -17.79 11.06
CA ASN A 12 -26.34 -17.68 12.09
C ASN A 12 -25.20 -16.74 11.63
N SER A 13 -25.08 -15.59 12.29
CA SER A 13 -24.16 -14.48 11.96
C SER A 13 -22.66 -14.79 12.09
N LYS A 14 -22.30 -16.00 12.55
CA LYS A 14 -20.90 -16.40 12.78
C LYS A 14 -20.09 -16.67 11.51
N THR A 15 -20.75 -16.98 10.38
CA THR A 15 -20.06 -17.21 9.09
C THR A 15 -19.73 -15.92 8.35
N PHE A 16 -20.51 -14.84 8.55
CA PHE A 16 -20.28 -13.55 7.91
C PHE A 16 -19.03 -12.82 8.44
N LYS A 17 -18.66 -13.01 9.70
CA LYS A 17 -17.46 -12.37 10.29
C LYS A 17 -16.14 -12.94 9.75
N ARG A 18 -16.09 -14.23 9.41
CA ARG A 18 -14.87 -14.88 8.88
C ARG A 18 -14.51 -14.46 7.45
N ALA A 19 -15.46 -13.94 6.68
CA ALA A 19 -15.19 -13.43 5.33
C ALA A 19 -14.61 -12.01 5.33
N GLN A 20 -14.86 -11.22 6.38
CA GLN A 20 -14.42 -9.82 6.47
C GLN A 20 -12.97 -9.66 6.98
N GLU A 21 -12.38 -10.66 7.65
CA GLU A 21 -10.99 -10.59 8.13
C GLU A 21 -9.95 -10.91 7.04
N LYS A 22 -10.37 -11.52 5.92
CA LYS A 22 -9.45 -11.99 4.87
C LYS A 22 -8.98 -10.89 3.91
N THR A 23 -9.54 -9.68 3.99
CA THR A 23 -9.30 -8.58 3.04
C THR A 23 -8.20 -7.58 3.47
N LEU A 24 -7.60 -7.71 4.66
CA LEU A 24 -6.59 -6.77 5.15
C LEU A 24 -5.15 -7.31 5.08
N ARG A 25 -4.72 -7.79 3.91
CA ARG A 25 -3.29 -7.92 3.60
C ARG A 25 -3.00 -7.11 2.34
N MET A 26 -2.40 -5.94 2.52
CA MET A 26 -1.60 -5.34 1.45
C MET A 26 -0.56 -6.39 1.06
N ALA A 27 -0.69 -6.97 -0.13
CA ALA A 27 0.24 -7.99 -0.58
C ALA A 27 1.64 -7.37 -0.68
N SER A 28 2.57 -7.79 0.19
CA SER A 28 3.97 -7.36 0.17
C SER A 28 4.74 -8.19 -0.86
N PHE A 29 5.55 -7.52 -1.69
CA PHE A 29 6.35 -8.15 -2.72
C PHE A 29 7.79 -7.63 -2.63
N ASP A 30 8.59 -8.26 -1.77
CA ASP A 30 9.95 -7.82 -1.42
C ASP A 30 10.85 -7.55 -2.63
N ALA A 31 10.81 -8.41 -3.65
CA ALA A 31 11.62 -8.24 -4.86
C ALA A 31 11.24 -6.98 -5.67
N ALA A 32 9.94 -6.67 -5.72
CA ALA A 32 9.44 -5.49 -6.40
C ALA A 32 9.75 -4.21 -5.60
N GLU A 33 9.64 -4.28 -4.27
CA GLU A 33 9.96 -3.18 -3.36
C GLU A 33 11.42 -2.76 -3.47
N LYS A 34 12.36 -3.72 -3.43
CA LYS A 34 13.79 -3.43 -3.58
C LYS A 34 14.13 -2.75 -4.91
N ARG A 35 13.50 -3.20 -6.01
CA ARG A 35 13.74 -2.62 -7.34
C ARG A 35 13.16 -1.21 -7.48
N THR A 36 12.02 -0.95 -6.84
CA THR A 36 11.19 0.23 -7.14
C THR A 36 11.25 1.32 -6.07
N LEU A 37 11.44 0.93 -4.81
CA LEU A 37 11.34 1.79 -3.63
C LEU A 37 12.69 2.07 -2.97
N GLU A 38 13.68 1.19 -3.08
CA GLU A 38 15.04 1.42 -2.56
C GLU A 38 15.86 2.32 -3.51
N LYS A 39 15.38 3.55 -3.67
CA LYS A 39 15.99 4.60 -4.49
C LYS A 39 16.03 5.90 -3.72
N MET A 40 17.00 6.72 -4.09
CA MET A 40 17.18 8.08 -3.58
C MET A 40 16.61 9.08 -4.58
N ILE A 41 15.76 9.98 -4.12
CA ILE A 41 15.11 11.02 -4.92
C ILE A 41 15.82 12.35 -4.68
N CYS A 42 16.19 13.03 -5.76
CA CYS A 42 16.76 14.38 -5.65
C CYS A 42 15.70 15.36 -5.14
N MET A 43 16.05 16.18 -4.14
CA MET A 43 15.17 17.23 -3.64
C MET A 43 15.08 18.46 -4.56
N ARG A 44 15.97 18.57 -5.55
CA ARG A 44 16.00 19.68 -6.52
C ARG A 44 15.30 19.38 -7.84
N CYS A 45 15.52 18.19 -8.40
CA CYS A 45 15.01 17.83 -9.74
C CYS A 45 14.19 16.53 -9.78
N ASN A 46 13.94 15.91 -8.62
CA ASN A 46 13.13 14.70 -8.47
C ASN A 46 13.62 13.46 -9.24
N ALA A 47 14.85 13.48 -9.78
CA ALA A 47 15.45 12.32 -10.43
C ALA A 47 15.65 11.15 -9.45
N ARG A 48 15.52 9.92 -9.96
CA ARG A 48 15.77 8.66 -9.24
C ARG A 48 17.25 8.29 -9.33
N ASN A 49 17.88 8.14 -8.17
CA ASN A 49 19.29 7.81 -8.00
C ASN A 49 19.42 6.47 -7.24
N PRO A 50 20.53 5.74 -7.39
CA PRO A 50 20.77 4.53 -6.60
C PRO A 50 20.95 4.87 -5.11
N GLN A 51 20.74 3.87 -4.24
CA GLN A 51 20.81 4.04 -2.79
C GLN A 51 22.15 4.59 -2.28
N ARG A 52 23.25 4.24 -2.95
CA ARG A 52 24.61 4.67 -2.61
C ARG A 52 25.07 5.99 -3.26
N ALA A 53 24.18 6.72 -3.93
CA ALA A 53 24.55 7.98 -4.57
C ALA A 53 24.81 9.08 -3.54
N GLN A 54 25.94 9.78 -3.67
CA GLN A 54 26.27 10.97 -2.89
C GLN A 54 25.76 12.27 -3.56
N GLN A 55 25.51 12.23 -4.87
CA GLN A 55 25.01 13.35 -5.65
C GLN A 55 24.05 12.91 -6.74
N CYS A 56 23.16 13.81 -7.15
CA CYS A 56 22.23 13.55 -8.23
C CYS A 56 22.95 13.46 -9.59
N ARG A 57 22.75 12.35 -10.31
CA ARG A 57 23.35 12.12 -11.63
C ARG A 57 22.89 13.08 -12.73
N LYS A 58 21.76 13.78 -12.53
CA LYS A 58 21.16 14.69 -13.51
C LYS A 58 21.56 16.15 -13.30
N CYS A 59 21.58 16.62 -12.05
CA CYS A 59 21.77 18.05 -11.74
C CYS A 59 22.94 18.35 -10.80
N GLY A 60 23.69 17.33 -10.35
CA GLY A 60 24.82 17.50 -9.43
C GLY A 60 24.46 17.90 -8.00
N TYR A 61 23.17 17.95 -7.63
CA TYR A 61 22.77 18.33 -6.28
C TYR A 61 23.04 17.22 -5.26
N ASN A 62 23.56 17.58 -4.08
CA ASN A 62 24.05 16.62 -3.09
C ASN A 62 22.98 16.14 -2.08
N LYS A 63 21.87 16.88 -1.92
CA LYS A 63 20.81 16.45 -0.98
C LYS A 63 19.81 15.53 -1.68
N LEU A 64 19.85 14.27 -1.27
CA LEU A 64 19.03 13.17 -1.77
C LEU A 64 18.19 12.62 -0.61
N ARG A 65 16.89 12.41 -0.84
CA ARG A 65 15.98 11.83 0.14
C ARG A 65 15.63 10.39 -0.23
N PRO A 66 15.38 9.48 0.73
CA PRO A 66 14.83 8.16 0.41
C PRO A 66 13.42 8.30 -0.18
N LYS A 67 13.07 7.38 -1.10
CA LYS A 67 11.69 7.27 -1.59
C LYS A 67 10.80 6.69 -0.49
N SER A 68 9.60 7.24 -0.35
CA SER A 68 8.60 6.73 0.60
C SER A 68 8.21 5.31 0.19
N LYS A 69 8.21 4.39 1.15
CA LYS A 69 7.70 3.03 0.95
C LYS A 69 6.19 2.97 1.14
N GLU A 70 5.67 3.82 2.01
CA GLU A 70 4.25 3.97 2.27
C GLU A 70 3.69 5.14 1.46
N SER A 71 2.42 5.03 1.07
CA SER A 71 1.66 6.14 0.51
C SER A 71 1.48 7.20 1.59
N ARG A 72 1.78 8.45 1.27
CA ARG A 72 1.34 9.59 2.10
C ARG A 72 -0.11 9.86 1.73
N SER A 73 -0.99 10.06 2.72
CA SER A 73 -2.39 10.39 2.40
C SER A 73 -2.43 11.67 1.55
N ALA A 74 -3.35 11.70 0.60
CA ALA A 74 -3.63 12.88 -0.21
C ALA A 74 -4.38 13.93 0.60
#